data_AF-A0A9E5I668-F1
#
_entry.id   AF-A0A9E5I668-F1
#
_cell.length_a   1.000
_cell.length_b   1.000
_cell.length_c   1.000
_cell.angle_alpha   90.00
_cell.angle_beta   90.00
_cell.angle_gamma   90.00
#
_symmetry.space_group_name_H-M   'P 1'
#
loop_
_entity.id
_entity.type
_entity.pdbx_description
1 polymer ?
#
loop_
_entity_poly.entity_id
_entity_poly.type
_entity_poly.pdbx_seq_one_letter_code
_entity_poly.pdbx_strand_id
1 'polypeptide(L)'
;TCVDMSKDEINTIALDWLKNGINKIVALRGDVRKKNSKYIPHKNGYANAADMVSGLKKLGNFQIAVAGYPEKHPDSENEIKDLENLKNKADQGADKIITQFFFNYEKFLKFRDAAINAGVKIPIIPGILPVDNFEKIKNFSKKCGTSIPTWIEEEFAGLENDNEIQKIVGASIACDLVKKLQVEGVNEFHFYTLNKYELSYAVCKEDLKQKIWMFRRLK
;
A
#
# COMPACT_ATOMS: atom_id res chain seq x y z
N THR A 1 9.89 11.92 0.82
CA THR A 1 9.37 11.80 -0.56
C THR A 1 10.25 12.61 -1.49
N CYS A 2 10.12 12.49 -2.80
CA CYS A 2 10.91 13.27 -3.78
C CYS A 2 10.37 14.69 -4.05
N VAL A 3 9.11 14.98 -3.67
CA VAL A 3 8.45 16.28 -3.92
C VAL A 3 9.16 17.41 -3.17
N ASP A 4 9.46 18.49 -3.90
CA ASP A 4 10.01 19.76 -3.37
C ASP A 4 11.34 19.66 -2.60
N MET A 5 12.10 18.57 -2.76
CA MET A 5 13.38 18.37 -2.04
C MET A 5 14.51 17.98 -2.99
N SER A 6 15.70 18.52 -2.72
CA SER A 6 16.94 18.11 -3.36
C SER A 6 17.41 16.72 -2.89
N LYS A 7 18.29 16.09 -3.67
CA LYS A 7 18.95 14.83 -3.29
C LYS A 7 19.73 15.02 -1.99
N ASP A 8 20.44 16.14 -1.82
CA ASP A 8 21.27 16.39 -0.64
C ASP A 8 20.43 16.49 0.64
N GLU A 9 19.27 17.15 0.60
CA GLU A 9 18.34 17.20 1.75
C GLU A 9 17.82 15.81 2.11
N ILE A 10 17.37 15.04 1.11
CA ILE A 10 16.88 13.66 1.32
C ILE A 10 18.00 12.77 1.88
N ASN A 11 19.21 12.87 1.33
CA ASN A 11 20.36 12.07 1.74
C ASN A 11 20.79 12.42 3.17
N THR A 12 20.78 13.70 3.52
CA THR A 12 21.12 14.17 4.87
C THR A 12 20.15 13.60 5.89
N ILE A 13 18.84 13.65 5.62
CA ILE A 13 17.80 13.07 6.49
C ILE A 13 17.98 11.55 6.61
N ALA A 14 18.21 10.86 5.48
CA ALA A 14 18.38 9.41 5.49
C ALA A 14 19.62 8.97 6.30
N LEU A 15 20.74 9.67 6.14
CA LEU A 15 21.95 9.39 6.92
C LEU A 15 21.77 9.71 8.41
N ASP A 16 21.03 10.76 8.75
CA ASP A 16 20.67 11.05 10.14
C ASP A 16 19.81 9.94 10.75
N TRP A 17 18.78 9.48 10.04
CA TRP A 17 17.99 8.31 10.44
C TRP A 17 18.86 7.07 10.65
N LEU A 18 19.77 6.79 9.73
CA LEU A 18 20.66 5.63 9.84
C LEU A 18 21.57 5.72 11.07
N LYS A 19 22.11 6.91 11.38
CA LYS A 19 22.89 7.16 12.61
C LYS A 19 22.07 6.93 13.87
N ASN A 20 20.77 7.20 13.82
CA ASN A 20 19.83 6.96 14.92
C ASN A 20 19.23 5.53 14.90
N GLY A 21 19.77 4.61 14.09
CA GLY A 21 19.34 3.21 14.03
C GLY A 21 18.07 2.96 13.18
N ILE A 22 17.55 3.98 12.50
CA ILE A 22 16.40 3.87 11.60
C ILE A 22 16.90 3.52 10.20
N ASN A 23 16.78 2.25 9.83
CA ASN A 23 17.22 1.74 8.53
C ASN A 23 16.07 1.23 7.63
N LYS A 24 14.81 1.36 8.05
CA LYS A 24 13.63 0.96 7.27
C LYS A 24 12.93 2.20 6.71
N ILE A 25 12.86 2.33 5.39
CA ILE A 25 12.31 3.50 4.71
C ILE A 25 11.22 3.08 3.73
N VAL A 26 10.12 3.83 3.68
CA VAL A 26 9.15 3.75 2.58
C VAL A 26 9.50 4.83 1.55
N ALA A 27 10.08 4.41 0.42
CA ALA A 27 10.51 5.30 -0.63
C ALA A 27 9.36 5.63 -1.60
N LEU A 28 8.88 6.87 -1.54
CA LEU A 28 7.76 7.37 -2.34
C LEU A 28 8.15 8.61 -3.14
N ARG A 29 7.65 8.70 -4.38
CA ARG A 29 7.72 9.94 -5.18
C ARG A 29 7.03 11.08 -4.42
N GLY A 30 5.83 10.82 -3.92
CA GLY A 30 4.96 11.80 -3.26
C GLY A 30 3.87 12.31 -4.19
N ASP A 31 2.85 12.91 -3.58
CA ASP A 31 1.69 13.48 -4.26
C ASP A 31 1.94 14.90 -4.75
N VAL A 32 1.33 15.25 -5.88
CA VAL A 32 1.39 16.61 -6.41
C VAL A 32 0.51 17.51 -5.54
N ARG A 33 1.11 18.54 -4.94
CA ARG A 33 0.42 19.45 -4.01
C ARG A 33 -0.58 20.38 -4.69
N LYS A 34 -0.33 20.72 -5.96
CA LYS A 34 -1.22 21.56 -6.77
C LYS A 34 -2.22 20.70 -7.55
N LYS A 35 -3.50 20.98 -7.35
CA LYS A 35 -4.58 20.32 -8.10
C LYS A 35 -4.36 20.52 -9.61
N ASN A 36 -4.60 19.47 -10.40
CA ASN A 36 -4.47 19.45 -11.86
C ASN A 36 -3.07 19.75 -12.41
N SER A 37 -2.02 19.65 -11.57
CA SER A 37 -0.64 19.77 -12.03
C SER A 37 -0.01 18.40 -12.21
N LYS A 38 0.90 18.26 -13.18
CA LYS A 38 1.75 17.07 -13.29
C LYS A 38 2.89 17.17 -12.29
N TYR A 39 3.38 16.01 -11.85
CA TYR A 39 4.59 15.95 -11.04
C TYR A 39 5.79 16.47 -11.86
N ILE A 40 6.55 17.38 -11.24
CA ILE A 40 7.83 17.87 -11.75
C ILE A 40 8.83 17.68 -10.61
N PRO A 41 9.92 16.94 -10.82
CA PRO A 41 10.93 16.77 -9.78
C PRO A 41 11.59 18.10 -9.45
N HIS A 42 12.05 18.25 -8.21
CA HIS A 42 12.93 19.35 -7.85
C HIS A 42 14.16 19.33 -8.77
N LYS A 43 14.68 20.50 -9.18
CA LYS A 43 15.78 20.62 -10.16
C LYS A 43 17.01 19.76 -9.80
N ASN A 44 17.29 19.69 -8.50
CA ASN A 44 18.39 18.90 -7.93
C ASN A 44 17.87 17.69 -7.11
N GLY A 45 16.62 17.26 -7.33
CA GLY A 45 15.96 16.19 -6.59
C GLY A 45 16.06 14.82 -7.27
N TYR A 46 15.57 13.79 -6.59
CA TYR A 46 15.35 12.48 -7.23
C TYR A 46 14.21 12.59 -8.24
N ALA A 47 14.41 12.05 -9.45
CA ALA A 47 13.44 12.16 -10.53
C ALA A 47 12.13 11.40 -10.27
N ASN A 48 12.21 10.30 -9.52
CA ASN A 48 11.07 9.47 -9.13
C ASN A 48 11.46 8.56 -7.95
N ALA A 49 10.55 7.68 -7.54
CA ALA A 49 10.81 6.74 -6.45
C ALA A 49 11.95 5.75 -6.76
N ALA A 50 12.11 5.29 -8.00
CA ALA A 50 13.17 4.36 -8.38
C ALA A 50 14.56 5.01 -8.29
N ASP A 51 14.70 6.26 -8.76
CA ASP A 51 15.93 7.05 -8.60
C ASP A 51 16.28 7.24 -7.12
N MET A 52 15.27 7.51 -6.27
CA MET A 52 15.48 7.63 -4.82
C MET A 52 15.89 6.29 -4.18
N VAL A 53 15.31 5.16 -4.56
CA VAL A 53 15.74 3.83 -4.09
C VAL A 53 17.21 3.61 -4.41
N SER A 54 17.62 3.85 -5.66
CA SER A 54 19.00 3.71 -6.12
C SER A 54 19.97 4.60 -5.32
N GLY A 55 19.57 5.85 -5.08
CA GLY A 55 20.36 6.81 -4.29
C GLY A 55 20.51 6.37 -2.84
N LEU A 56 19.41 6.01 -2.17
CA LEU A 56 19.43 5.57 -0.77
C LEU A 56 20.29 4.31 -0.59
N LYS A 57 20.20 3.33 -1.50
CA LYS A 57 21.03 2.10 -1.44
C LYS A 57 22.54 2.38 -1.53
N LYS A 58 22.96 3.47 -2.16
CA LYS A 58 24.37 3.89 -2.22
C LYS A 58 24.86 4.55 -0.94
N LEU A 59 23.95 5.09 -0.12
CA LEU A 59 24.31 5.79 1.12
C LEU A 59 24.54 4.85 2.30
N GLY A 60 23.88 3.70 2.33
CA GLY A 60 23.99 2.76 3.43
C GLY A 60 23.03 1.58 3.35
N ASN A 61 23.08 0.75 4.38
CA ASN A 61 22.29 -0.48 4.46
C ASN A 61 20.83 -0.21 4.87
N PHE A 62 20.05 0.37 3.96
CA PHE A 62 18.61 0.57 4.13
C PHE A 62 17.80 -0.63 3.65
N GLN A 63 16.73 -0.96 4.38
CA GLN A 63 15.62 -1.77 3.92
C GLN A 63 14.53 -0.84 3.38
N ILE A 64 14.22 -0.95 2.09
CA ILE A 64 13.39 0.01 1.37
C ILE A 64 12.11 -0.66 0.88
N ALA A 65 10.97 -0.17 1.35
CA ALA A 65 9.67 -0.50 0.77
C ALA A 65 9.29 0.54 -0.29
N VAL A 66 8.57 0.11 -1.33
CA VAL A 66 8.00 1.00 -2.35
C VAL A 66 6.50 0.75 -2.55
N ALA A 67 5.78 1.75 -3.07
CA ALA A 67 4.36 1.58 -3.38
C ALA A 67 4.12 0.68 -4.61
N GLY A 68 3.08 -0.13 -4.60
CA GLY A 68 2.49 -0.81 -5.77
C GLY A 68 1.02 -0.46 -5.94
N TYR A 69 0.46 -0.53 -7.15
CA TYR A 69 -0.91 -0.10 -7.42
C TYR A 69 -1.68 -1.21 -8.14
N PRO A 70 -2.49 -2.02 -7.43
CA PRO A 70 -3.26 -3.10 -8.03
C PRO A 70 -4.23 -2.66 -9.12
N GLU A 71 -4.58 -1.38 -9.14
CA GLU A 71 -5.52 -0.77 -10.09
C GLU A 71 -4.88 0.39 -10.87
N LYS A 72 -3.55 0.34 -11.09
CA LYS A 72 -2.74 1.35 -11.78
C LYS A 72 -2.63 2.68 -11.01
N HIS A 73 -1.44 3.27 -10.97
CA HIS A 73 -1.30 4.65 -10.49
C HIS A 73 -2.13 5.62 -11.38
N PRO A 74 -2.84 6.61 -10.81
CA PRO A 74 -3.60 7.59 -11.59
C PRO A 74 -2.79 8.29 -12.69
N ASP A 75 -1.58 8.73 -12.36
CA ASP A 75 -0.63 9.35 -13.30
C ASP A 75 0.02 8.40 -14.33
N SER A 76 -0.13 7.08 -14.20
CA SER A 76 0.43 6.13 -15.17
C SER A 76 -0.43 6.05 -16.43
N GLU A 77 0.21 6.00 -17.60
CA GLU A 77 -0.46 5.97 -18.91
C GLU A 77 -1.39 4.76 -19.05
N ASN A 78 -0.91 3.59 -18.65
CA ASN A 78 -1.64 2.32 -18.67
C ASN A 78 -1.03 1.35 -17.63
N GLU A 79 -1.67 0.19 -17.45
CA GLU A 79 -1.25 -0.84 -16.49
C GLU A 79 0.16 -1.39 -16.79
N ILE A 80 0.52 -1.50 -18.08
CA ILE A 80 1.83 -1.99 -18.51
C ILE A 80 2.94 -1.01 -18.06
N LYS A 81 2.75 0.29 -18.30
CA LYS A 81 3.71 1.32 -17.86
C LYS A 81 3.81 1.42 -16.34
N ASP A 82 2.71 1.20 -15.62
CA ASP A 82 2.74 1.15 -14.16
C ASP A 82 3.54 -0.05 -13.65
N LEU A 83 3.41 -1.19 -14.32
CA LEU A 83 4.15 -2.42 -14.01
C LEU A 83 5.65 -2.30 -14.34
N GLU A 84 6.00 -1.71 -15.49
CA GLU A 84 7.39 -1.38 -15.84
C GLU A 84 8.03 -0.48 -14.77
N ASN A 85 7.29 0.53 -14.29
CA ASN A 85 7.74 1.41 -13.21
C ASN A 85 7.90 0.66 -11.88
N LEU A 86 7.00 -0.27 -11.56
CA LEU A 86 7.12 -1.14 -10.39
C LEU A 86 8.38 -2.00 -10.47
N LYS A 87 8.61 -2.64 -11.62
CA LYS A 87 9.80 -3.44 -11.87
C LYS A 87 11.08 -2.61 -11.73
N ASN A 88 11.12 -1.40 -12.31
CA ASN A 88 12.27 -0.51 -12.16
C ASN A 88 12.57 -0.20 -10.68
N LYS A 89 11.56 0.07 -9.84
CA LYS A 89 11.78 0.27 -8.40
C LYS A 89 12.39 -0.97 -7.73
N ALA A 90 11.94 -2.17 -8.11
CA ALA A 90 12.51 -3.42 -7.61
C ALA A 90 13.96 -3.61 -8.09
N ASP A 91 14.23 -3.38 -9.37
CA ASP A 91 15.57 -3.51 -9.97
C ASP A 91 16.58 -2.51 -9.36
N GLN A 92 16.14 -1.33 -8.93
CA GLN A 92 16.98 -0.36 -8.22
C GLN A 92 17.29 -0.75 -6.76
N GLY A 93 16.70 -1.85 -6.27
CA GLY A 93 17.02 -2.44 -4.97
C GLY A 93 15.92 -2.29 -3.92
N ALA A 94 14.66 -2.01 -4.26
CA ALA A 94 13.60 -2.09 -3.25
C ALA A 94 13.53 -3.51 -2.67
N ASP A 95 13.30 -3.63 -1.36
CA ASP A 95 13.28 -4.92 -0.65
C ASP A 95 11.86 -5.50 -0.54
N LYS A 96 10.83 -4.65 -0.62
CA LYS A 96 9.42 -5.06 -0.60
C LYS A 96 8.52 -4.02 -1.29
N ILE A 97 7.37 -4.48 -1.74
CA ILE A 97 6.30 -3.65 -2.28
C ILE A 97 5.15 -3.64 -1.28
N ILE A 98 4.62 -2.47 -0.96
CA ILE A 98 3.36 -2.32 -0.22
C ILE A 98 2.34 -1.76 -1.19
N THR A 99 1.23 -2.47 -1.39
CA THR A 99 0.21 -2.01 -2.34
C THR A 99 -0.60 -0.87 -1.76
N GLN A 100 -1.09 0.02 -2.62
CA GLN A 100 -2.28 0.81 -2.34
C GLN A 100 -3.42 -0.13 -1.89
N PHE A 101 -4.34 0.38 -1.07
CA PHE A 101 -5.51 -0.39 -0.68
C PHE A 101 -6.41 -0.72 -1.87
N PHE A 102 -7.11 -1.83 -1.73
CA PHE A 102 -8.07 -2.35 -2.70
C PHE A 102 -9.20 -3.05 -1.93
N PHE A 103 -10.37 -3.12 -2.55
CA PHE A 103 -11.53 -3.81 -1.97
C PHE A 103 -11.82 -5.15 -2.65
N ASN A 104 -11.34 -5.34 -3.88
CA ASN A 104 -11.48 -6.59 -4.63
C ASN A 104 -10.17 -7.37 -4.60
N TYR A 105 -10.15 -8.51 -3.89
CA TYR A 105 -8.98 -9.39 -3.79
C TYR A 105 -8.48 -9.88 -5.16
N GLU A 106 -9.36 -10.08 -6.15
CA GLU A 106 -8.96 -10.50 -7.50
C GLU A 106 -8.10 -9.46 -8.22
N LYS A 107 -8.30 -8.16 -7.93
CA LYS A 107 -7.44 -7.09 -8.47
C LYS A 107 -6.02 -7.24 -7.93
N PHE A 108 -5.88 -7.54 -6.65
CA PHE A 108 -4.58 -7.85 -6.06
C PHE A 108 -3.94 -9.11 -6.65
N LEU A 109 -4.70 -10.20 -6.82
CA LEU A 109 -4.15 -11.44 -7.39
C LEU A 109 -3.66 -11.22 -8.82
N LYS A 110 -4.48 -10.57 -9.67
CA LYS A 110 -4.09 -10.22 -11.05
C LYS A 110 -2.82 -9.36 -11.08
N PHE A 111 -2.74 -8.36 -10.20
CA PHE A 111 -1.55 -7.51 -10.08
C PHE A 111 -0.31 -8.28 -9.62
N ARG A 112 -0.45 -9.12 -8.58
CA ARG A 112 0.63 -9.96 -8.06
C ARG A 112 1.20 -10.85 -9.15
N ASP A 113 0.32 -11.56 -9.86
CA ASP A 113 0.72 -12.51 -10.89
C ASP A 113 1.37 -11.78 -12.09
N ALA A 114 0.82 -10.63 -12.50
CA ALA A 114 1.43 -9.79 -13.52
C ALA A 114 2.83 -9.27 -13.11
N ALA A 115 3.01 -8.84 -11.86
CA ALA A 115 4.30 -8.38 -11.35
C ALA A 115 5.34 -9.50 -11.34
N ILE A 116 4.96 -10.70 -10.88
CA ILE A 116 5.84 -11.88 -10.90
C ILE A 116 6.23 -12.21 -12.35
N ASN A 117 5.27 -12.23 -13.28
CA ASN A 117 5.53 -12.49 -14.69
C ASN A 117 6.43 -11.43 -15.36
N ALA A 118 6.37 -10.17 -14.89
CA ALA A 118 7.27 -9.11 -15.30
C ALA A 118 8.67 -9.18 -14.65
N GLY A 119 8.93 -10.19 -13.80
CA GLY A 119 10.22 -10.41 -13.17
C GLY A 119 10.44 -9.69 -11.84
N VAL A 120 9.37 -9.18 -11.20
CA VAL A 120 9.43 -8.67 -9.83
C VAL A 120 9.59 -9.84 -8.86
N LYS A 121 10.74 -9.92 -8.17
CA LYS A 121 11.09 -11.04 -7.28
C LYS A 121 10.96 -10.74 -5.78
N ILE A 122 10.64 -9.50 -5.43
CA ILE A 122 10.53 -9.06 -4.03
C ILE A 122 9.09 -9.23 -3.52
N PRO A 123 8.89 -9.43 -2.20
CA PRO A 123 7.56 -9.61 -1.63
C PRO A 123 6.61 -8.46 -1.94
N ILE A 124 5.35 -8.80 -2.27
CA ILE A 124 4.25 -7.86 -2.48
C ILE A 124 3.27 -8.01 -1.32
N ILE A 125 3.19 -6.99 -0.48
CA ILE A 125 2.38 -6.96 0.73
C ILE A 125 1.09 -6.19 0.44
N PRO A 126 -0.09 -6.80 0.57
CA PRO A 126 -1.34 -6.09 0.39
C PRO A 126 -1.55 -5.01 1.47
N GLY A 127 -1.87 -3.81 1.01
CA GLY A 127 -2.41 -2.75 1.84
C GLY A 127 -3.90 -2.96 2.11
N ILE A 128 -4.29 -3.04 3.37
CA ILE A 128 -5.67 -3.24 3.82
C ILE A 128 -6.14 -1.97 4.52
N LEU A 129 -7.28 -1.43 4.10
CA LEU A 129 -7.90 -0.26 4.71
C LEU A 129 -9.28 -0.64 5.28
N PRO A 130 -9.37 -0.90 6.60
CA PRO A 130 -10.67 -1.08 7.25
C PRO A 130 -11.49 0.22 7.17
N VAL A 131 -12.76 0.10 6.78
CA VAL A 131 -13.65 1.26 6.56
C VAL A 131 -14.31 1.65 7.88
N ASP A 132 -14.10 2.88 8.33
CA ASP A 132 -14.73 3.45 9.53
C ASP A 132 -15.72 4.58 9.23
N ASN A 133 -15.62 5.16 8.03
CA ASN A 133 -16.49 6.20 7.51
C ASN A 133 -16.56 6.06 5.98
N PHE A 134 -17.66 5.50 5.47
CA PHE A 134 -17.77 5.11 4.08
C PHE A 134 -17.65 6.29 3.11
N GLU A 135 -18.28 7.42 3.40
CA GLU A 135 -18.20 8.63 2.56
C GLU A 135 -16.77 9.18 2.43
N LYS A 136 -16.03 9.21 3.53
CA LYS A 136 -14.62 9.62 3.52
C LYS A 136 -13.80 8.65 2.66
N ILE A 137 -14.03 7.34 2.80
CA ILE A 137 -13.34 6.32 2.02
C ILE A 137 -13.71 6.36 0.54
N LYS A 138 -14.97 6.63 0.18
CA LYS A 138 -15.41 6.82 -1.21
C LYS A 138 -14.68 7.98 -1.86
N ASN A 139 -14.54 9.10 -1.16
CA ASN A 139 -13.77 10.25 -1.62
C ASN A 139 -12.27 9.97 -1.72
N PHE A 140 -11.71 9.19 -0.80
CA PHE A 140 -10.30 8.80 -0.82
C PHE A 140 -10.00 7.85 -1.99
N SER A 141 -10.85 6.86 -2.21
CA SER A 141 -10.74 5.87 -3.31
C SER A 141 -10.74 6.55 -4.67
N LYS A 142 -11.61 7.54 -4.89
CA LYS A 142 -11.62 8.36 -6.12
C LYS A 142 -10.29 9.06 -6.39
N LYS A 143 -9.61 9.56 -5.35
CA LYS A 143 -8.31 10.25 -5.50
C LYS A 143 -7.18 9.26 -5.80
N CYS A 144 -7.25 8.05 -5.26
CA CYS A 144 -6.25 7.01 -5.43
C CYS A 144 -6.45 6.17 -6.71
N GLY A 145 -7.60 6.28 -7.38
CA GLY A 145 -7.96 5.42 -8.52
C GLY A 145 -8.41 4.02 -8.12
N THR A 146 -8.77 3.81 -6.84
CA THR A 146 -9.23 2.52 -6.32
C THR A 146 -10.73 2.36 -6.58
N SER A 147 -11.15 1.21 -7.11
CA SER A 147 -12.56 0.92 -7.31
C SER A 147 -13.21 0.36 -6.05
N ILE A 148 -14.45 0.77 -5.79
CA ILE A 148 -15.30 0.19 -4.74
C ILE A 148 -16.35 -0.68 -5.45
N PRO A 149 -16.37 -2.01 -5.20
CA PRO A 149 -17.43 -2.88 -5.71
C PRO A 149 -18.82 -2.41 -5.27
N THR A 150 -19.81 -2.52 -6.18
CA THR A 150 -21.20 -2.09 -5.90
C THR A 150 -21.79 -2.71 -4.65
N TRP A 151 -21.53 -4.00 -4.42
CA TRP A 151 -22.02 -4.69 -3.21
C TRP A 151 -21.48 -4.07 -1.92
N ILE A 152 -20.26 -3.51 -1.91
CA ILE A 152 -19.76 -2.79 -0.73
C ILE A 152 -20.54 -1.50 -0.54
N GLU A 153 -20.85 -0.77 -1.61
CA GLU A 153 -21.68 0.43 -1.49
C GLU A 153 -23.06 0.12 -0.93
N GLU A 154 -23.65 -1.01 -1.34
CA GLU A 154 -24.95 -1.50 -0.85
C GLU A 154 -24.91 -1.86 0.65
N GLU A 155 -23.84 -2.49 1.14
CA GLU A 155 -23.66 -2.79 2.57
C GLU A 155 -23.59 -1.52 3.46
N PHE A 156 -23.19 -0.39 2.89
CA PHE A 156 -23.10 0.89 3.60
C PHE A 156 -24.32 1.81 3.39
N ALA A 157 -25.24 1.45 2.50
CA ALA A 157 -26.40 2.28 2.18
C ALA A 157 -27.33 2.44 3.40
N GLY A 158 -27.70 3.68 3.73
CA GLY A 158 -28.57 3.97 4.87
C GLY A 158 -27.86 4.00 6.23
N LEU A 159 -26.53 3.78 6.26
CA LEU A 159 -25.72 3.82 7.49
C LEU A 159 -25.06 5.18 7.71
N GLU A 160 -25.40 6.23 6.95
CA GLU A 160 -24.65 7.49 6.89
C GLU A 160 -24.51 8.17 8.27
N ASN A 161 -25.50 7.96 9.15
CA ASN A 161 -25.53 8.53 10.49
C ASN A 161 -25.18 7.54 11.61
N ASP A 162 -24.88 6.27 11.28
CA ASP A 162 -24.56 5.22 12.26
C ASP A 162 -23.10 4.77 12.16
N ASN A 163 -22.22 5.57 12.77
CA ASN A 163 -20.78 5.31 12.77
C ASN A 163 -20.41 3.98 13.44
N GLU A 164 -21.20 3.49 14.40
CA GLU A 164 -20.90 2.23 15.09
C GLU A 164 -21.22 1.04 14.19
N ILE A 165 -22.35 1.06 13.48
CA ILE A 165 -22.67 0.02 12.50
C ILE A 165 -21.68 0.07 11.32
N GLN A 166 -21.30 1.26 10.82
CA GLN A 166 -20.29 1.36 9.76
C GLN A 166 -18.96 0.68 10.14
N LYS A 167 -18.50 0.86 11.38
CA LYS A 167 -17.29 0.19 11.89
C LYS A 167 -17.43 -1.34 11.89
N ILE A 168 -18.60 -1.85 12.29
CA ILE A 168 -18.86 -3.30 12.31
C ILE A 168 -18.84 -3.88 10.88
N VAL A 169 -19.56 -3.24 9.96
CA VAL A 169 -19.60 -3.64 8.54
C VAL A 169 -18.21 -3.57 7.93
N GLY A 170 -17.49 -2.47 8.13
CA GLY A 170 -16.12 -2.29 7.63
C GLY A 170 -15.11 -3.30 8.20
N ALA A 171 -15.24 -3.65 9.48
CA ALA A 171 -14.43 -4.73 10.08
C ALA A 171 -14.73 -6.08 9.45
N SER A 172 -16.02 -6.40 9.22
CA SER A 172 -16.44 -7.65 8.61
C SER A 172 -15.87 -7.80 7.19
N ILE A 173 -16.03 -6.77 6.36
CA ILE A 173 -15.51 -6.73 4.98
C ILE A 173 -13.97 -6.88 4.97
N ALA A 174 -13.27 -6.16 5.85
CA ALA A 174 -11.80 -6.25 5.94
C ALA A 174 -11.34 -7.64 6.42
N CYS A 175 -12.04 -8.26 7.38
CA CYS A 175 -11.77 -9.62 7.81
C CYS A 175 -11.91 -10.62 6.65
N ASP A 176 -12.99 -10.53 5.89
CA ASP A 176 -13.23 -11.46 4.78
C ASP A 176 -12.25 -11.24 3.62
N LEU A 177 -11.84 -10.01 3.37
CA LEU A 177 -10.75 -9.70 2.43
C LEU A 177 -9.43 -10.37 2.85
N VAL A 178 -9.04 -10.22 4.12
CA VAL A 178 -7.83 -10.86 4.65
C VAL A 178 -7.92 -12.38 4.54
N LYS A 179 -9.03 -13.00 4.97
CA LYS A 179 -9.23 -14.45 4.86
C LYS A 179 -9.07 -14.96 3.42
N LYS A 180 -9.69 -14.28 2.45
CA LYS A 180 -9.56 -14.64 1.02
C LYS A 180 -8.10 -14.58 0.56
N LEU A 181 -7.38 -13.52 0.93
CA LEU A 181 -5.96 -13.38 0.60
C LEU A 181 -5.09 -14.46 1.25
N GLN A 182 -5.42 -14.91 2.47
CA GLN A 182 -4.71 -15.98 3.16
C GLN A 182 -4.88 -17.34 2.48
N VAL A 183 -6.09 -17.66 2.01
CA VAL A 183 -6.35 -18.87 1.21
C VAL A 183 -5.46 -18.88 -0.04
N GLU A 184 -5.19 -17.71 -0.61
CA GLU A 184 -4.31 -17.49 -1.77
C GLU A 184 -2.82 -17.39 -1.40
N GLY A 185 -2.44 -17.75 -0.17
CA GLY A 185 -1.06 -17.86 0.30
C GLY A 185 -0.44 -16.58 0.87
N VAL A 186 -1.21 -15.51 1.06
CA VAL A 186 -0.69 -14.25 1.63
C VAL A 186 -0.59 -14.33 3.15
N ASN A 187 0.59 -14.04 3.70
CA ASN A 187 0.87 -14.15 5.14
C ASN A 187 1.38 -12.85 5.80
N GLU A 188 1.63 -11.80 5.03
CA GLU A 188 2.02 -10.47 5.51
C GLU A 188 0.98 -9.45 5.03
N PHE A 189 0.58 -8.53 5.91
CA PHE A 189 -0.43 -7.51 5.60
C PHE A 189 0.06 -6.14 6.10
N HIS A 190 -0.28 -5.08 5.37
CA HIS A 190 -0.04 -3.70 5.80
C HIS A 190 -1.38 -3.02 6.07
N PHE A 191 -1.63 -2.57 7.30
CA PHE A 191 -2.89 -1.91 7.66
C PHE A 191 -2.77 -0.39 7.59
N TYR A 192 -3.63 0.23 6.80
CA TYR A 192 -3.83 1.68 6.82
C TYR A 192 -4.78 2.04 7.96
N THR A 193 -4.21 2.36 9.12
CA THR A 193 -4.96 2.57 10.36
C THR A 193 -5.69 3.91 10.42
N LEU A 194 -5.25 4.91 9.64
CA LEU A 194 -5.73 6.29 9.74
C LEU A 194 -5.71 6.84 11.19
N ASN A 195 -4.67 6.47 11.95
CA ASN A 195 -4.50 6.79 13.38
C ASN A 195 -5.57 6.18 14.31
N LYS A 196 -6.26 5.11 13.88
CA LYS A 196 -7.25 4.36 14.67
C LYS A 196 -6.88 2.88 14.68
N TYR A 197 -6.92 2.25 15.85
CA TYR A 197 -6.39 0.89 16.01
C TYR A 197 -7.49 -0.18 16.03
N GLU A 198 -8.72 0.20 16.38
CA GLU A 198 -9.80 -0.72 16.76
C GLU A 198 -10.14 -1.72 15.65
N LEU A 199 -10.31 -1.23 14.42
CA LEU A 199 -10.64 -2.06 13.27
C LEU A 199 -9.47 -2.95 12.86
N SER A 200 -8.26 -2.40 12.79
CA SER A 200 -7.06 -3.18 12.43
C SER A 200 -6.79 -4.26 13.48
N TYR A 201 -6.98 -3.94 14.76
CA TYR A 201 -6.86 -4.89 15.86
C TYR A 201 -7.91 -6.01 15.79
N ALA A 202 -9.16 -5.68 15.47
CA ALA A 202 -10.21 -6.68 15.28
C ALA A 202 -9.85 -7.68 14.17
N VAL A 203 -9.38 -7.17 13.03
CA VAL A 203 -8.94 -8.02 11.89
C VAL A 203 -7.75 -8.89 12.27
N CYS A 204 -6.71 -8.32 12.90
CA CYS A 204 -5.54 -9.08 13.37
C CYS A 204 -5.90 -10.15 14.41
N LYS A 205 -6.82 -9.85 15.32
CA LYS A 205 -7.28 -10.80 16.35
C LYS A 205 -8.01 -11.98 15.72
N GLU A 206 -8.81 -11.74 14.69
CA GLU A 206 -9.51 -12.80 13.96
C GLU A 206 -8.54 -13.68 13.16
N ASP A 207 -7.56 -13.09 12.48
CA ASP A 207 -6.47 -13.82 11.81
C ASP A 207 -5.73 -14.77 12.78
N LEU A 208 -5.31 -14.25 13.94
CA LEU A 208 -4.59 -15.05 14.94
C LEU A 208 -5.41 -16.25 15.45
N LYS A 209 -6.71 -16.07 15.68
CA LYS A 209 -7.59 -17.17 16.11
C LYS A 209 -7.63 -18.30 15.09
N GLN A 210 -7.70 -17.97 13.80
CA GLN A 210 -7.74 -18.97 12.73
C GLN A 210 -6.44 -19.76 12.63
N LYS A 211 -5.29 -19.08 12.71
CA LYS A 211 -3.97 -19.73 12.74
C LYS A 211 -3.83 -20.69 13.92
N ILE A 212 -4.27 -20.27 15.11
CA ILE A 212 -4.27 -21.14 16.31
C ILE A 212 -5.20 -22.34 16.14
N TRP A 213 -6.39 -22.14 15.58
CA TRP A 213 -7.35 -23.22 15.32
C TRP A 213 -6.80 -24.25 14.33
N MET A 214 -6.20 -23.82 13.22
CA MET A 214 -5.56 -24.73 12.26
C MET A 214 -4.42 -25.53 12.91
N PHE A 215 -3.56 -24.89 13.70
CA PHE A 215 -2.46 -25.56 14.37
C PHE A 215 -2.93 -26.64 15.36
N ARG A 216 -4.06 -26.42 16.05
CA ARG A 216 -4.64 -27.41 16.98
C ARG A 216 -5.24 -28.63 16.29
N ARG A 217 -5.59 -28.53 15.00
CA ARG A 217 -6.23 -29.63 14.24
C ARG A 217 -5.24 -30.53 13.50
N LEU A 218 -3.98 -30.09 13.39
CA LEU A 218 -2.86 -30.82 12.79
C LEU A 218 -2.05 -31.63 13.84
N LYS A 219 -2.46 -31.59 15.11
CA LYS A 219 -1.98 -32.45 16.19
C LYS A 219 -3.07 -33.42 16.59
#